data_AF-A0A7K6WH13-F1
#
_entry.id   AF-A0A7K6WH13-F1
#
_cell.length_a   1.000
_cell.length_b   1.000
_cell.length_c   1.000
_cell.angle_alpha   90.00
_cell.angle_beta   90.00
_cell.angle_gamma   90.00
#
_symmetry.space_group_name_H-M   'P 1'
#
loop_
_entity.id
_entity.type
_entity.pdbx_description
1 polymer ?
#
loop_
_entity_poly.entity_id
_entity_poly.type
_entity_poly.pdbx_seq_one_letter_code
_entity_poly.pdbx_strand_id
1 'polypeptide(L)'
;AALREGYERFDPRAYLRNNYLPPRADFSSEEFVVPWKLRCLAETFASGEQWPGKPPAALQRAPTIYQLLSACDHFEEIVATDYLAVNREELGRWARGEPGTFDWSPFIRHVCKIEGRGEPWQEKERRLRGRLRRILPIDVHRPDPLGAPLCPPADALLSAFCLEAVSPDRDAFARALAHVGSLLRPGGHALLLGALGESFYLA
;
A
#
# COMPACT_ATOMS: atom_id res chain seq x y z
N ALA A 1 -10.18 14.68 -17.04
CA ALA A 1 -11.37 15.25 -16.38
C ALA A 1 -12.24 14.16 -15.79
N ALA A 2 -12.85 13.28 -16.60
CA ALA A 2 -13.77 12.23 -16.13
C ALA A 2 -13.22 11.30 -15.03
N LEU A 3 -11.97 10.83 -15.13
CA LEU A 3 -11.37 9.99 -14.10
C LEU A 3 -11.26 10.72 -12.74
N ARG A 4 -10.88 12.01 -12.78
CA ARG A 4 -10.77 12.85 -11.58
C ARG A 4 -12.13 13.06 -10.92
N GLU A 5 -13.16 13.32 -11.72
CA GLU A 5 -14.56 13.43 -11.26
C GLU A 5 -15.08 12.12 -10.66
N GLY A 6 -14.67 10.96 -11.20
CA GLY A 6 -15.00 9.66 -10.62
C GLY A 6 -14.46 9.48 -9.20
N TYR A 7 -13.21 9.89 -8.96
CA TYR A 7 -12.56 9.81 -7.65
C TYR A 7 -13.08 10.83 -6.63
N GLU A 8 -13.78 11.90 -7.04
CA GLU A 8 -14.43 12.83 -6.10
C GLU A 8 -15.57 12.16 -5.31
N ARG A 9 -16.12 11.04 -5.82
CA ARG A 9 -17.22 10.28 -5.21
C ARG A 9 -16.77 8.98 -4.54
N PHE A 10 -15.47 8.72 -4.50
CA PHE A 10 -14.90 7.51 -3.91
C PHE A 10 -15.21 7.43 -2.41
N ASP A 11 -15.77 6.30 -1.96
CA ASP A 11 -16.03 6.02 -0.54
C ASP A 11 -15.02 4.97 -0.01
N PRO A 12 -14.08 5.38 0.85
CA PRO A 12 -13.10 4.46 1.44
C PRO A 12 -13.74 3.25 2.11
N ARG A 13 -14.89 3.41 2.76
CA ARG A 13 -15.57 2.32 3.48
C ARG A 13 -16.26 1.36 2.53
N ALA A 14 -16.90 1.87 1.48
CA ALA A 14 -17.47 1.04 0.44
C ALA A 14 -16.38 0.24 -0.28
N TYR A 15 -15.27 0.90 -0.66
CA TYR A 15 -14.10 0.25 -1.22
C TYR A 15 -13.56 -0.86 -0.33
N LEU A 16 -13.39 -0.58 0.97
CA LEU A 16 -12.88 -1.54 1.95
C LEU A 16 -13.81 -2.76 2.09
N ARG A 17 -15.13 -2.52 2.18
CA ARG A 17 -16.13 -3.58 2.22
C ARG A 17 -16.10 -4.46 0.97
N ASN A 18 -16.00 -3.84 -0.21
CA ASN A 18 -16.06 -4.55 -1.49
C ASN A 18 -14.81 -5.42 -1.72
N ASN A 19 -13.65 -5.01 -1.19
CA ASN A 19 -12.35 -5.60 -1.55
C ASN A 19 -11.67 -6.39 -0.43
N TYR A 20 -11.96 -6.06 0.83
CA TYR A 20 -11.22 -6.55 2.00
C TYR A 20 -12.12 -7.19 3.06
N LEU A 21 -13.39 -7.42 2.74
CA LEU A 21 -14.28 -8.31 3.50
C LEU A 21 -14.65 -9.56 2.66
N PRO A 22 -15.21 -10.61 3.29
CA PRO A 22 -15.74 -11.75 2.55
C PRO A 22 -16.75 -11.33 1.47
N PRO A 23 -16.76 -11.98 0.29
CA PRO A 23 -16.01 -13.19 -0.04
C PRO A 23 -14.58 -12.97 -0.54
N ARG A 24 -14.13 -11.72 -0.78
CA ARG A 24 -12.78 -11.47 -1.31
C ARG A 24 -11.68 -11.68 -0.26
N ALA A 25 -11.93 -11.28 0.99
CA ALA A 25 -11.04 -11.55 2.11
C ALA A 25 -11.36 -12.88 2.78
N ASP A 26 -11.25 -13.96 2.00
CA ASP A 26 -11.30 -15.32 2.50
C ASP A 26 -9.87 -15.82 2.73
N PHE A 27 -9.59 -16.26 3.95
CA PHE A 27 -8.29 -16.76 4.40
C PHE A 27 -8.27 -18.29 4.57
N SER A 28 -9.32 -19.00 4.15
CA SER A 28 -9.44 -20.45 4.26
C SER A 28 -8.56 -21.22 3.28
N SER A 29 -8.14 -20.58 2.18
CA SER A 29 -7.25 -21.15 1.16
C SER A 29 -6.17 -20.16 0.75
N GLU A 30 -4.94 -20.63 0.60
CA GLU A 30 -3.84 -19.79 0.11
C GLU A 30 -3.93 -19.47 -1.39
N GLU A 31 -4.81 -20.16 -2.11
CA GLU A 31 -5.08 -19.92 -3.53
C GLU A 31 -5.98 -18.71 -3.76
N PHE A 32 -6.59 -18.16 -2.70
CA PHE A 32 -7.41 -16.97 -2.82
C PHE A 32 -6.58 -15.69 -2.91
N VAL A 33 -7.14 -14.69 -3.58
CA VAL A 33 -6.43 -13.47 -3.97
C VAL A 33 -5.80 -12.73 -2.78
N VAL A 34 -6.47 -12.70 -1.62
CA VAL A 34 -5.93 -12.00 -0.44
C VAL A 34 -4.74 -12.76 0.15
N PRO A 35 -4.87 -14.06 0.54
CA PRO A 35 -3.72 -14.87 0.96
C PRO A 35 -2.58 -14.89 -0.04
N TRP A 36 -2.86 -15.05 -1.34
CA TRP A 36 -1.86 -15.02 -2.40
C TRP A 36 -1.05 -13.72 -2.41
N LYS A 37 -1.71 -12.55 -2.33
CA LYS A 37 -1.03 -11.24 -2.24
C LYS A 37 -0.13 -11.15 -1.01
N LEU A 38 -0.63 -11.60 0.14
CA LEU A 38 0.13 -11.56 1.40
C LEU A 38 1.35 -12.47 1.34
N ARG A 39 1.23 -13.66 0.74
CA ARG A 39 2.33 -14.59 0.52
C ARG A 39 3.38 -14.00 -0.41
N CYS A 40 3.00 -13.43 -1.55
CA CYS A 40 3.96 -12.79 -2.46
C CYS A 40 4.78 -11.69 -1.76
N LEU A 41 4.13 -10.86 -0.93
CA LEU A 41 4.82 -9.83 -0.16
C LEU A 41 5.75 -10.43 0.89
N ALA A 42 5.27 -11.38 1.68
CA ALA A 42 6.06 -12.04 2.72
C ALA A 42 7.30 -12.74 2.14
N GLU A 43 7.13 -13.50 1.06
CA GLU A 43 8.23 -14.18 0.35
C GLU A 43 9.25 -13.19 -0.22
N THR A 44 8.78 -12.08 -0.80
CA THR A 44 9.66 -11.03 -1.34
C THR A 44 10.56 -10.44 -0.25
N PHE A 45 9.99 -10.11 0.92
CA PHE A 45 10.76 -9.58 2.04
C PHE A 45 11.61 -10.64 2.75
N ALA A 46 11.23 -11.92 2.67
CA ALA A 46 11.98 -13.04 3.24
C ALA A 46 13.18 -13.50 2.37
N SER A 47 13.21 -13.15 1.07
CA SER A 47 14.18 -13.62 0.08
C SER A 47 15.66 -13.33 0.39
N GLY A 48 15.97 -12.55 1.43
CA GLY A 48 17.34 -12.30 1.88
C GLY A 48 18.12 -11.33 1.00
N GLU A 49 17.49 -10.73 -0.03
CA GLU A 49 18.02 -9.53 -0.66
C GLU A 49 18.27 -8.47 0.42
N GLN A 50 19.45 -7.85 0.40
CA GLN A 50 19.79 -6.82 1.38
C GLN A 50 18.94 -5.58 1.11
N TRP A 51 17.76 -5.52 1.74
CA TRP A 51 16.98 -4.29 1.87
C TRP A 51 17.83 -3.30 2.68
N PRO A 52 18.31 -2.19 2.09
CA PRO A 52 19.26 -1.32 2.76
C PRO A 52 18.65 -0.72 4.03
N GLY A 53 19.42 -0.73 5.12
CA GLY A 53 19.03 -0.17 6.40
C GLY A 53 19.16 1.35 6.48
N LYS A 54 18.02 2.04 6.35
CA LYS A 54 17.56 3.34 6.94
C LYS A 54 18.14 4.70 6.47
N PRO A 55 17.29 5.77 6.41
CA PRO A 55 15.82 5.85 6.18
C PRO A 55 15.48 6.57 4.83
N PRO A 56 14.21 6.71 4.35
CA PRO A 56 13.21 5.67 4.01
C PRO A 56 12.28 5.98 2.78
N ALA A 57 11.45 5.02 2.30
CA ALA A 57 9.99 5.19 2.09
C ALA A 57 9.31 4.13 1.17
N ALA A 58 8.53 3.20 1.73
CA ALA A 58 7.52 2.49 0.94
C ALA A 58 6.32 3.42 0.63
N LEU A 59 6.25 3.94 -0.60
CA LEU A 59 5.17 4.80 -1.07
C LEU A 59 3.89 3.99 -1.32
N GLN A 60 2.98 3.99 -0.34
CA GLN A 60 1.74 3.23 -0.40
C GLN A 60 0.57 4.10 -0.88
N ARG A 61 -0.46 3.50 -1.50
CA ARG A 61 -1.82 4.06 -1.61
C ARG A 61 -2.69 3.65 -0.42
N ALA A 62 -3.38 4.61 0.20
CA ALA A 62 -4.38 4.40 1.25
C ALA A 62 -5.74 3.91 0.64
N PRO A 63 -6.77 3.55 1.42
CA PRO A 63 -6.88 3.48 2.89
C PRO A 63 -6.38 2.15 3.48
N THR A 64 -5.68 1.32 2.70
CA THR A 64 -5.34 -0.04 3.14
C THR A 64 -4.03 -0.08 3.91
N ILE A 65 -3.72 -1.19 4.59
CA ILE A 65 -2.40 -1.40 5.22
C ILE A 65 -1.78 -2.75 4.90
N TYR A 66 -2.55 -3.70 4.33
CA TYR A 66 -2.14 -5.10 4.19
C TYR A 66 -0.80 -5.27 3.48
N GLN A 67 -0.52 -4.37 2.54
CA GLN A 67 0.67 -4.41 1.72
C GLN A 67 1.95 -3.96 2.47
N LEU A 68 1.80 -3.37 3.65
CA LEU A 68 2.91 -2.95 4.51
C LEU A 68 3.25 -3.94 5.64
N LEU A 69 2.42 -4.98 5.83
CA LEU A 69 2.51 -5.86 7.00
C LEU A 69 3.83 -6.63 7.09
N SER A 70 4.38 -7.05 5.95
CA SER A 70 5.72 -7.66 5.91
C SER A 70 6.81 -6.59 5.78
N ALA A 71 6.54 -5.50 5.07
CA ALA A 71 7.51 -4.41 4.89
C ALA A 71 7.93 -3.75 6.21
N CYS A 72 7.02 -3.62 7.19
CA CYS A 72 7.30 -2.93 8.46
C CYS A 72 8.39 -3.58 9.33
N ASP A 73 8.77 -4.81 9.00
CA ASP A 73 9.85 -5.52 9.68
C ASP A 73 11.23 -5.16 9.12
N HIS A 74 11.26 -4.57 7.92
CA HIS A 74 12.48 -4.26 7.17
C HIS A 74 12.76 -2.75 7.10
N PHE A 75 11.71 -1.92 7.18
CA PHE A 75 11.83 -0.46 7.11
C PHE A 75 11.52 0.22 8.43
N GLU A 76 12.29 1.27 8.72
CA GLU A 76 12.10 2.04 9.95
C GLU A 76 11.14 3.20 9.88
N GLU A 77 10.93 3.68 8.67
CA GLU A 77 9.97 4.70 8.38
C GLU A 77 9.25 4.30 7.10
N ILE A 78 7.94 4.52 7.12
CA ILE A 78 7.02 4.30 6.03
C ILE A 78 6.33 5.63 5.78
N VAL A 79 6.28 6.03 4.51
CA VAL A 79 5.58 7.21 4.04
C VAL A 79 4.41 6.73 3.20
N ALA A 80 3.21 6.74 3.79
CA ALA A 80 2.02 6.43 3.02
C ALA A 80 1.55 7.67 2.26
N THR A 81 0.86 7.44 1.14
CA THR A 81 0.34 8.51 0.31
C THR A 81 -1.04 8.18 -0.23
N ASP A 82 -1.77 9.21 -0.62
CA ASP A 82 -2.97 9.04 -1.41
C ASP A 82 -3.32 10.35 -2.10
N TYR A 83 -3.97 10.27 -3.26
CA TYR A 83 -4.53 11.45 -3.89
C TYR A 83 -5.69 12.02 -3.06
N LEU A 84 -6.55 11.13 -2.53
CA LEU A 84 -7.76 11.51 -1.81
C LEU A 84 -7.51 11.80 -0.33
N ALA A 85 -7.98 12.96 0.13
CA ALA A 85 -7.91 13.33 1.53
C ALA A 85 -8.65 12.34 2.44
N VAL A 86 -9.81 11.85 2.00
CA VAL A 86 -10.63 10.88 2.76
C VAL A 86 -9.91 9.55 3.01
N ASN A 87 -9.07 9.09 2.07
CA ASN A 87 -8.26 7.88 2.25
C ASN A 87 -7.12 8.13 3.25
N ARG A 88 -6.46 9.29 3.15
CA ARG A 88 -5.40 9.69 4.09
C ARG A 88 -5.95 9.84 5.51
N GLU A 89 -7.16 10.36 5.65
CA GLU A 89 -7.84 10.47 6.93
C GLU A 89 -8.15 9.09 7.53
N GLU A 90 -8.76 8.17 6.77
CA GLU A 90 -9.06 6.81 7.24
C GLU A 90 -7.79 6.07 7.71
N LEU A 91 -6.70 6.17 6.93
CA LEU A 91 -5.40 5.61 7.33
C LEU A 91 -4.83 6.30 8.58
N GLY A 92 -4.94 7.63 8.67
CA GLY A 92 -4.47 8.39 9.82
C GLY A 92 -5.20 8.03 11.11
N ARG A 93 -6.52 7.79 11.03
CA ARG A 93 -7.32 7.31 12.17
C ARG A 93 -6.87 5.93 12.64
N TRP A 94 -6.63 5.01 11.70
CA TRP A 94 -6.08 3.69 12.03
C TRP A 94 -4.69 3.78 12.67
N ALA A 95 -3.83 4.66 12.15
CA ALA A 95 -2.48 4.88 12.65
C ALA A 95 -2.48 5.39 14.11
N ARG A 96 -3.46 6.22 14.47
CA ARG A 96 -3.66 6.73 15.83
C ARG A 96 -4.37 5.74 16.76
N GLY A 97 -4.81 4.59 16.27
CA GLY A 97 -5.55 3.60 17.06
C GLY A 97 -6.95 4.08 17.46
N GLU A 98 -7.56 4.94 16.65
CA GLU A 98 -8.93 5.40 16.90
C GLU A 98 -9.94 4.25 16.78
N PRO A 99 -11.01 4.23 17.59
CA PRO A 99 -12.06 3.25 17.46
C PRO A 99 -12.86 3.46 16.15
N GLY A 100 -13.45 2.37 15.64
CA GLY A 100 -14.32 2.41 14.46
C GLY A 100 -13.60 2.52 13.12
N THR A 101 -12.29 2.28 13.10
CA THR A 101 -11.51 2.05 11.87
C THR A 101 -11.70 0.62 11.38
N PHE A 102 -11.36 0.36 10.12
CA PHE A 102 -11.40 -0.99 9.55
C PHE A 102 -10.58 -2.01 10.38
N ASP A 103 -11.16 -3.20 10.60
CA ASP A 103 -10.49 -4.29 11.32
C ASP A 103 -9.51 -5.04 10.40
N TRP A 104 -8.23 -4.72 10.55
CA TRP A 104 -7.15 -5.40 9.83
C TRP A 104 -6.63 -6.65 10.54
N SER A 105 -7.15 -7.02 11.72
CA SER A 105 -6.63 -8.12 12.51
C SER A 105 -6.61 -9.48 11.78
N PRO A 106 -7.56 -9.84 10.88
CA PRO A 106 -7.45 -11.08 10.11
C PRO A 106 -6.23 -11.10 9.18
N PHE A 107 -5.92 -9.97 8.55
CA PHE A 107 -4.76 -9.81 7.66
C PHE A 107 -3.46 -9.90 8.46
N ILE A 108 -3.37 -9.19 9.59
CA ILE A 108 -2.18 -9.17 10.43
C ILE A 108 -1.90 -10.57 10.99
N ARG A 109 -2.92 -11.27 11.48
CA ARG A 109 -2.81 -12.66 11.96
C ARG A 109 -2.34 -13.60 10.87
N HIS A 110 -2.89 -13.47 9.65
CA HIS A 110 -2.46 -14.29 8.52
C HIS A 110 -1.00 -14.05 8.17
N VAL A 111 -0.57 -12.78 8.11
CA VAL A 111 0.85 -12.43 7.87
C VAL A 111 1.77 -13.00 8.95
N CYS A 112 1.43 -12.84 10.23
CA CYS A 112 2.20 -13.44 11.32
C CYS A 112 2.31 -14.97 11.21
N LYS A 113 1.24 -15.64 10.74
CA LYS A 113 1.23 -17.09 10.51
C LYS A 113 2.21 -17.48 9.40
N ILE A 114 2.13 -16.85 8.23
CA ILE A 114 2.95 -17.22 7.06
C ILE A 114 4.43 -16.81 7.21
N GLU A 115 4.72 -15.75 7.98
CA GLU A 115 6.10 -15.36 8.29
C GLU A 115 6.75 -16.29 9.32
N GLY A 116 5.97 -17.07 10.07
CA GLY A 116 6.49 -18.13 10.96
C GLY A 116 7.34 -17.65 12.13
N ARG A 117 7.36 -16.35 12.45
CA ARG A 117 8.23 -15.75 13.49
C ARG A 117 7.74 -15.96 14.93
N GLY A 118 6.54 -16.50 15.12
CA GLY A 118 5.93 -16.68 16.45
C GLY A 118 5.55 -15.37 17.17
N GLU A 119 5.61 -14.24 16.46
CA GLU A 119 5.26 -12.91 17.00
C GLU A 119 3.74 -12.78 17.24
N PRO A 120 3.30 -12.23 18.39
CA PRO A 120 1.90 -11.85 18.58
C PRO A 120 1.48 -10.78 17.56
N TRP A 121 0.34 -10.97 16.89
CA TRP A 121 -0.12 -10.06 15.84
C TRP A 121 -0.27 -8.59 16.29
N GLN A 122 -0.57 -8.35 17.57
CA GLN A 122 -0.65 -7.01 18.15
C GLN A 122 0.71 -6.28 18.17
N GLU A 123 1.81 -7.03 18.25
CA GLU A 123 3.16 -6.47 18.18
C GLU A 123 3.44 -5.97 16.76
N LYS A 124 3.09 -6.77 15.74
CA LYS A 124 3.23 -6.37 14.34
C LYS A 124 2.37 -5.16 14.01
N GLU A 125 1.14 -5.13 14.53
CA GLU A 125 0.26 -3.97 14.40
C GLU A 125 0.89 -2.70 15.02
N ARG A 126 1.41 -2.80 16.24
CA ARG A 126 2.06 -1.68 16.94
C ARG A 126 3.32 -1.22 16.21
N ARG A 127 4.11 -2.17 15.69
CA ARG A 127 5.28 -1.90 14.86
C ARG A 127 4.88 -1.09 13.65
N LEU A 128 3.92 -1.57 12.85
CA LEU A 128 3.48 -0.87 11.65
C LEU A 128 2.98 0.56 11.96
N ARG A 129 2.17 0.75 13.01
CA ARG A 129 1.75 2.08 13.45
C ARG A 129 2.95 2.98 13.80
N GLY A 130 3.94 2.44 14.52
CA GLY A 130 5.16 3.17 14.88
C GLY A 130 6.09 3.49 13.71
N ARG A 131 6.06 2.67 12.65
CA ARG A 131 6.83 2.86 11.41
C ARG A 131 6.16 3.84 10.45
N LEU A 132 4.84 4.00 10.50
CA LEU A 132 4.11 4.95 9.66
C LEU A 132 4.32 6.40 10.15
N ARG A 133 5.30 7.11 9.58
CA ARG A 133 5.70 8.45 10.05
C ARG A 133 4.96 9.58 9.37
N ARG A 134 4.64 9.42 8.09
CA ARG A 134 4.07 10.48 7.25
C ARG A 134 2.96 9.91 6.37
N ILE A 135 1.90 10.70 6.22
CA ILE A 135 0.80 10.43 5.30
C ILE A 135 0.66 11.68 4.40
N LEU A 136 1.11 11.59 3.15
CA LEU A 136 1.26 12.75 2.26
C LEU A 136 0.27 12.70 1.07
N PRO A 137 -0.15 13.85 0.53
CA PRO A 137 -0.84 13.88 -0.76
C PRO A 137 0.11 13.46 -1.88
N ILE A 138 -0.42 12.80 -2.91
CA ILE A 138 0.32 12.45 -4.14
C ILE A 138 -0.56 12.62 -5.38
N ASP A 139 0.02 13.07 -6.49
CA ASP A 139 -0.56 13.02 -7.84
C ASP A 139 0.44 12.38 -8.81
N VAL A 140 0.22 11.10 -9.15
CA VAL A 140 1.15 10.32 -10.00
C VAL A 140 1.27 10.85 -11.43
N HIS A 141 0.32 11.69 -11.87
CA HIS A 141 0.35 12.29 -13.21
C HIS A 141 1.18 13.56 -13.27
N ARG A 142 1.68 14.05 -12.14
CA ARG A 142 2.62 15.19 -12.10
C ARG A 142 4.07 14.70 -12.18
N PRO A 143 4.96 15.45 -12.86
CA PRO A 143 6.39 15.16 -12.86
C PRO A 143 7.00 15.10 -11.47
N ASP A 144 6.50 15.92 -10.54
CA ASP A 144 6.80 15.89 -9.11
C ASP A 144 5.59 15.36 -8.32
N PRO A 145 5.44 14.04 -8.09
CA PRO A 145 4.20 13.48 -7.57
C PRO A 145 3.84 13.98 -6.17
N LEU A 146 4.84 14.25 -5.34
CA LEU A 146 4.65 14.76 -3.97
C LEU A 146 4.68 16.30 -3.90
N GLY A 147 4.86 16.99 -5.04
CA GLY A 147 5.06 18.44 -5.11
C GLY A 147 6.42 18.94 -4.60
N ALA A 148 7.24 18.06 -4.03
CA ALA A 148 8.62 18.28 -3.66
C ALA A 148 9.39 16.94 -3.69
N PRO A 149 10.72 16.95 -3.88
CA PRO A 149 11.52 15.73 -3.80
C PRO A 149 11.39 15.05 -2.44
N LEU A 150 11.28 13.72 -2.45
CA LEU A 150 11.41 12.95 -1.22
C LEU A 150 12.88 13.00 -0.79
N CYS A 151 13.13 13.53 0.41
CA CYS A 151 14.48 13.64 0.96
C CYS A 151 14.56 12.89 2.30
N PRO A 152 15.42 11.86 2.40
CA PRO A 152 16.15 11.21 1.30
C PRO A 152 15.19 10.44 0.34
N PRO A 153 15.63 10.09 -0.89
CA PRO A 153 14.84 9.26 -1.79
C PRO A 153 14.54 7.88 -1.19
N ALA A 154 13.47 7.24 -1.65
CA ALA A 154 13.03 5.94 -1.17
C ALA A 154 14.01 4.81 -1.53
N ASP A 155 14.23 3.88 -0.61
CA ASP A 155 14.94 2.62 -0.90
C ASP A 155 14.07 1.59 -1.61
N ALA A 156 12.75 1.62 -1.35
CA ALA A 156 11.79 0.70 -1.91
C ALA A 156 10.44 1.37 -2.14
N LEU A 157 9.83 1.18 -3.31
CA LEU A 157 8.51 1.68 -3.68
C LEU A 157 7.50 0.53 -3.60
N LEU A 158 6.31 0.75 -3.05
CA LEU A 158 5.30 -0.29 -2.96
C LEU A 158 3.91 0.22 -3.37
N SER A 159 3.52 -0.05 -4.62
CA SER A 159 2.25 0.42 -5.18
C SER A 159 1.30 -0.75 -5.39
N ALA A 160 0.08 -0.64 -4.87
CA ALA A 160 -0.94 -1.68 -4.98
C ALA A 160 -2.25 -1.10 -5.52
N PHE A 161 -2.68 -1.62 -6.66
CA PHE A 161 -3.92 -1.28 -7.36
C PHE A 161 -4.09 0.20 -7.69
N CYS A 162 -2.99 0.90 -7.98
CA CYS A 162 -2.98 2.35 -8.14
C CYS A 162 -2.81 2.78 -9.60
N LEU A 163 -1.68 2.42 -10.22
CA LEU A 163 -1.26 3.00 -11.51
C LEU A 163 -2.26 2.68 -12.63
N GLU A 164 -2.75 1.45 -12.68
CA GLU A 164 -3.73 0.99 -13.66
C GLU A 164 -5.12 1.58 -13.41
N ALA A 165 -5.49 1.76 -12.13
CA ALA A 165 -6.80 2.29 -11.76
C ALA A 165 -6.93 3.79 -12.06
N VAL A 166 -5.80 4.52 -12.05
CA VAL A 166 -5.77 5.97 -12.26
C VAL A 166 -5.22 6.40 -13.61
N SER A 167 -4.89 5.47 -14.50
CA SER A 167 -4.36 5.80 -15.83
C SER A 167 -5.38 5.46 -16.92
N PRO A 168 -5.84 6.44 -17.70
CA PRO A 168 -6.86 6.20 -18.73
C PRO A 168 -6.37 5.35 -19.90
N ASP A 169 -5.05 5.28 -20.11
CA ASP A 169 -4.41 4.56 -21.20
C ASP A 169 -2.99 4.10 -20.82
N ARG A 170 -2.37 3.32 -21.70
CA ARG A 170 -1.03 2.75 -21.49
C ARG A 170 0.06 3.83 -21.43
N ASP A 171 -0.08 4.91 -22.17
CA ASP A 171 0.92 5.98 -22.19
C ASP A 171 0.88 6.77 -20.88
N ALA A 172 -0.31 7.03 -20.35
CA ALA A 172 -0.52 7.62 -19.05
C ALA A 172 0.01 6.71 -17.93
N PHE A 173 -0.21 5.40 -18.04
CA PHE A 173 0.36 4.42 -17.11
C PHE A 173 1.89 4.46 -17.12
N ALA A 174 2.51 4.47 -18.30
CA ALA A 174 3.97 4.51 -18.43
C ALA A 174 4.55 5.82 -17.86
N ARG A 175 3.91 6.96 -18.11
CA ARG A 175 4.30 8.25 -17.51
C ARG A 175 4.16 8.24 -16.00
N ALA A 176 3.03 7.77 -15.48
CA ALA A 176 2.80 7.69 -14.05
C ALA A 176 3.82 6.78 -13.36
N LEU A 177 4.15 5.63 -13.95
CA LEU A 177 5.19 4.72 -13.48
C LEU A 177 6.57 5.41 -13.44
N ALA A 178 6.92 6.17 -14.48
CA ALA A 178 8.17 6.93 -14.51
C ALA A 178 8.23 8.02 -13.43
N HIS A 179 7.12 8.76 -13.23
CA HIS A 179 7.06 9.80 -12.20
C HIS A 179 7.19 9.23 -10.78
N VAL A 180 6.47 8.14 -10.45
CA VAL A 180 6.62 7.52 -9.12
C VAL A 180 7.98 6.84 -8.96
N GLY A 181 8.57 6.34 -10.06
CA GLY A 181 9.93 5.80 -10.07
C GLY A 181 10.99 6.84 -9.72
N SER A 182 10.75 8.14 -10.01
CA SER A 182 11.67 9.22 -9.61
C SER A 182 11.83 9.39 -8.10
N LEU A 183 10.88 8.86 -7.31
CA LEU A 183 10.93 8.89 -5.84
C LEU A 183 11.89 7.84 -5.28
N LEU A 184 12.29 6.86 -6.10
CA LEU A 184 13.18 5.76 -5.73
C LEU A 184 14.64 6.14 -6.00
N ARG A 185 15.55 5.81 -5.07
CA ARG A 185 16.98 5.97 -5.33
C ARG A 185 17.44 5.02 -6.45
N PRO A 186 18.54 5.34 -7.15
CA PRO A 186 19.19 4.37 -8.04
C PRO A 186 19.51 3.06 -7.31
N GLY A 187 19.13 1.93 -7.92
CA GLY A 187 19.27 0.59 -7.31
C GLY A 187 18.33 0.31 -6.14
N GLY A 188 17.27 1.11 -5.96
CA GLY A 188 16.15 0.76 -5.09
C GLY A 188 15.24 -0.29 -5.74
N HIS A 189 14.28 -0.79 -4.95
CA HIS A 189 13.37 -1.85 -5.38
C HIS A 189 11.95 -1.33 -5.56
N ALA A 190 11.17 -1.91 -6.47
CA ALA A 190 9.75 -1.58 -6.63
C ALA A 190 8.90 -2.85 -6.58
N LEU A 191 7.90 -2.87 -5.70
CA LEU A 191 6.90 -3.92 -5.62
C LEU A 191 5.57 -3.35 -6.14
N LEU A 192 5.06 -3.95 -7.22
CA LEU A 192 3.84 -3.51 -7.88
C LEU A 192 2.80 -4.62 -7.83
N LEU A 193 1.63 -4.33 -7.26
CA LEU A 193 0.43 -5.15 -7.35
C LEU A 193 -0.59 -4.40 -8.18
N GLY A 194 -1.28 -5.08 -9.09
CA GLY A 194 -2.30 -4.45 -9.92
C GLY A 194 -3.32 -5.45 -10.46
N ALA A 195 -4.41 -4.93 -11.02
CA ALA A 195 -5.43 -5.73 -11.69
C ALA A 195 -5.07 -6.01 -13.15
N LEU A 196 -5.43 -7.20 -13.64
CA LEU A 196 -5.24 -7.62 -15.03
C LEU A 196 -6.60 -7.75 -15.72
N GLY A 197 -6.72 -7.17 -16.92
CA GLY A 197 -7.96 -7.24 -17.71
C GLY A 197 -9.15 -6.48 -17.09
N GLU A 198 -8.93 -5.65 -16.08
CA GLU A 198 -9.97 -4.84 -15.43
C GLU A 198 -10.25 -3.56 -16.23
N SER A 199 -11.52 -3.18 -16.31
CA SER A 199 -11.95 -1.94 -16.96
C SER A 199 -12.74 -1.01 -16.04
N PHE A 200 -13.28 -1.52 -14.93
CA PHE A 200 -13.97 -0.74 -13.90
C PHE A 200 -13.97 -1.50 -12.56
N TYR A 201 -14.14 -0.77 -11.46
CA TYR A 201 -14.32 -1.34 -10.12
C TYR A 201 -15.33 -0.51 -9.31
N LEU A 202 -15.81 -1.07 -8.20
CA LEU A 202 -16.77 -0.41 -7.30
C LEU A 202 -16.08 0.10 -6.04
N ALA A 203 -16.20 1.40 -5.80
CA ALA A 203 -15.62 2.10 -4.66
C ALA A 203 -16.36 3.37 -4.33
#